data_AF-A0A2S9FW05-F1
#
_entry.id   AF-A0A2S9FW05-F1
#
_cell.length_a   1.000
_cell.length_b   1.000
_cell.length_c   1.000
_cell.angle_alpha   90.00
_cell.angle_beta   90.00
_cell.angle_gamma   90.00
#
_symmetry.space_group_name_H-M   'P 1'
#
loop_
_entity.id
_entity.type
_entity.pdbx_description
1 polymer ?
#
loop_
_entity_poly.entity_id
_entity_poly.type
_entity_poly.pdbx_seq_one_letter_code
_entity_poly.pdbx_strand_id
1 'polypeptide(L)'
;GDHPDVQERLRRDRTRIPVFVEEALRMDAPVKSQFRLAKKNTTVGDLDVPAGTTMMVCPGAVNRDPNRFDHPHEFDLDRKNVREH
;
A
#
# COMPACT_ATOMS: atom_id res chain seq x y z
N GLY A 1 -7.60 20.75 3.61
CA GLY A 1 -6.91 19.46 3.51
C GLY A 1 -6.59 19.00 4.90
N ASP A 2 -6.70 17.71 5.16
CA ASP A 2 -6.88 17.16 6.51
C ASP A 2 -5.58 17.14 7.35
N HIS A 3 -4.44 17.44 6.74
CA HIS A 3 -3.11 17.50 7.39
C HIS A 3 -2.41 18.84 7.07
N PRO A 4 -2.65 19.91 7.85
CA PRO A 4 -2.05 21.23 7.60
C PRO A 4 -0.53 21.28 7.90
N ASP A 5 -0.07 20.47 8.85
CA ASP A 5 1.34 20.32 9.24
C ASP A 5 2.19 19.71 8.11
N VAL A 6 1.69 18.67 7.45
CA VAL A 6 2.32 18.05 6.28
C VAL A 6 2.44 19.07 5.14
N GLN A 7 1.40 19.85 4.89
CA GLN A 7 1.42 20.89 3.87
C GLN A 7 2.47 21.97 4.18
N GLU A 8 2.60 22.39 5.45
CA GLU A 8 3.61 23.36 5.85
C GLU A 8 5.03 22.81 5.64
N ARG A 9 5.28 21.57 6.05
CA ARG A 9 6.57 20.88 5.83
C ARG A 9 6.94 20.85 4.35
N LEU A 10 6.00 20.53 3.46
CA LEU A 10 6.22 20.49 2.01
C LEU A 10 6.44 21.88 1.39
N ARG A 11 5.77 22.93 1.90
CA ARG A 11 6.00 24.32 1.47
C ARG A 11 7.39 24.80 1.86
N ARG A 12 7.86 24.42 3.06
CA ARG A 12 9.20 24.76 3.56
C ARG A 12 10.30 23.98 2.84
N ASP A 13 10.05 22.72 2.49
CA ASP A 13 11.02 21.85 1.82
C ASP A 13 10.37 21.05 0.68
N ARG A 14 10.52 21.56 -0.54
CA ARG A 14 9.97 20.94 -1.76
C ARG A 14 10.69 19.65 -2.16
N THR A 15 11.87 19.36 -1.61
CA THR A 15 12.60 18.12 -1.92
C THR A 15 11.89 16.88 -1.39
N ARG A 16 10.95 17.06 -0.45
CA ARG A 16 10.12 15.99 0.13
C ARG A 16 8.91 15.58 -0.70
N ILE A 17 8.57 16.32 -1.77
CA ILE A 17 7.42 16.02 -2.64
C ILE A 17 7.45 14.58 -3.19
N PRO A 18 8.58 14.03 -3.68
CA PRO A 18 8.62 12.64 -4.15
C PRO A 18 8.21 11.64 -3.06
N VAL A 19 8.70 11.79 -1.83
CA VAL A 19 8.36 10.89 -0.71
C VAL A 19 6.89 11.04 -0.32
N PHE A 20 6.37 12.27 -0.32
CA PHE A 20 4.95 12.53 -0.09
C PHE A 20 4.05 11.80 -1.10
N VAL A 21 4.41 11.82 -2.38
CA VAL A 21 3.63 11.13 -3.42
C VAL A 21 3.60 9.62 -3.16
N GLU A 22 4.72 9.01 -2.80
CA GLU A 22 4.77 7.58 -2.47
C GLU A 22 3.92 7.24 -1.24
N GLU A 23 4.00 8.02 -0.17
CA GLU A 23 3.20 7.77 1.05
C GLU A 23 1.70 8.00 0.80
N ALA A 24 1.34 8.96 -0.06
CA ALA A 24 -0.02 9.16 -0.51
C ALA A 24 -0.54 7.97 -1.34
N LEU A 25 0.27 7.40 -2.23
CA LEU A 25 -0.09 6.20 -2.99
C LEU A 25 -0.21 4.95 -2.11
N ARG A 26 0.62 4.83 -1.06
CA ARG A 26 0.50 3.75 -0.07
C ARG A 26 -0.83 3.86 0.69
N MET A 27 -1.16 5.07 1.16
CA MET A 27 -2.37 5.30 1.94
C MET A 27 -3.63 5.21 1.09
N ASP A 28 -3.64 5.83 -0.09
CA ASP A 28 -4.78 5.85 -1.02
C ASP A 28 -4.41 5.14 -2.32
N ALA A 29 -4.21 3.82 -2.21
CA ALA A 29 -3.88 2.96 -3.34
C ALA A 29 -4.87 3.18 -4.50
N PRO A 30 -4.39 3.57 -5.71
CA PRO A 30 -5.25 3.79 -6.87
C PRO A 30 -6.04 2.54 -7.26
N VAL A 31 -5.47 1.37 -6.98
CA VAL A 31 -6.12 0.08 -7.15
C VAL A 31 -6.30 -0.60 -5.81
N LYS A 32 -7.53 -0.54 -5.28
CA LYS A 32 -7.87 -1.13 -3.97
C LYS A 32 -7.93 -2.66 -4.02
N SER A 33 -8.40 -3.20 -5.14
CA SER A 33 -8.58 -4.65 -5.34
C SER A 33 -8.41 -5.02 -6.81
N GLN A 34 -7.83 -6.19 -7.06
CA GLN A 34 -7.75 -6.81 -8.38
C GLN A 34 -8.14 -8.28 -8.29
N PHE A 35 -8.60 -8.84 -9.39
CA PHE A 35 -8.90 -10.27 -9.46
C PHE A 35 -7.80 -11.03 -10.21
N ARG A 36 -7.61 -12.29 -9.83
CA ARG A 36 -6.74 -13.27 -10.50
C ARG A 36 -7.48 -14.60 -10.62
N LEU A 37 -7.21 -15.33 -11.70
CA LEU A 37 -7.74 -16.67 -11.92
C LEU A 37 -6.62 -17.70 -11.72
N ALA A 38 -6.83 -18.67 -10.83
CA ALA A 38 -5.92 -19.79 -10.65
C ALA A 38 -5.96 -20.68 -11.91
N LYS A 39 -4.86 -20.70 -12.69
CA LYS A 39 -4.78 -21.51 -13.92
C LYS A 39 -4.53 -23.00 -13.67
N LYS A 40 -4.02 -23.33 -12.48
CA LYS A 40 -3.70 -24.69 -12.03
C LYS A 40 -3.93 -24.77 -10.53
N ASN A 41 -4.09 -25.99 -10.01
CA ASN A 41 -4.12 -26.23 -8.57
C ASN A 41 -2.81 -25.71 -7.94
N THR A 42 -2.93 -24.90 -6.90
CA THR A 42 -1.80 -24.26 -6.20
C THR A 42 -2.17 -24.02 -4.74
N THR A 43 -1.21 -23.61 -3.94
CA THR A 43 -1.45 -23.11 -2.58
C THR A 43 -1.14 -21.62 -2.48
N VAL A 44 -1.85 -20.91 -1.59
CA VAL A 44 -1.59 -19.51 -1.22
C VAL A 44 -1.67 -19.40 0.30
N GLY A 45 -0.53 -19.15 0.94
CA GLY A 45 -0.41 -19.34 2.40
C GLY A 45 -0.74 -20.79 2.74
N ASP A 46 -1.64 -20.98 3.70
CA ASP A 46 -2.09 -22.30 4.15
C ASP A 46 -3.36 -22.79 3.42
N LEU A 47 -3.80 -22.09 2.37
CA LEU A 47 -5.02 -22.43 1.63
C LEU A 47 -4.71 -23.12 0.29
N ASP A 48 -5.36 -24.26 0.06
CA ASP A 48 -5.43 -24.91 -1.24
C ASP A 48 -6.36 -24.12 -2.18
N VAL A 49 -5.87 -23.82 -3.38
CA VAL A 49 -6.56 -23.07 -4.43
C VAL A 49 -6.67 -23.94 -5.68
N PRO A 50 -7.84 -24.54 -5.94
CA PRO A 50 -8.08 -25.30 -7.17
C PRO A 50 -8.03 -24.42 -8.42
N ALA A 51 -7.67 -25.05 -9.55
CA ALA A 51 -7.78 -24.41 -10.87
C ALA A 51 -9.21 -23.92 -11.13
N GLY A 52 -9.35 -22.74 -11.73
CA GLY A 52 -10.63 -22.08 -11.97
C GLY A 52 -11.10 -21.17 -10.83
N THR A 53 -10.44 -21.17 -9.68
CA THR A 53 -10.77 -20.26 -8.56
C THR A 53 -10.43 -18.82 -8.91
N THR A 54 -11.40 -17.91 -8.76
CA THR A 54 -11.18 -16.47 -8.84
C THR A 54 -10.82 -15.93 -7.45
N MET A 55 -9.64 -15.36 -7.34
CA MET A 55 -9.13 -14.74 -6.11
C MET A 55 -9.18 -13.23 -6.22
N MET A 56 -9.61 -12.57 -5.15
CA MET A 56 -9.44 -11.14 -4.97
C MET A 56 -8.13 -10.88 -4.23
N VAL A 57 -7.26 -10.08 -4.84
CA VAL A 57 -6.04 -9.55 -4.23
C VAL A 57 -6.32 -8.10 -3.86
N CYS A 58 -5.96 -7.70 -2.63
CA CYS A 58 -6.22 -6.35 -2.12
C CYS A 58 -4.91 -5.61 -1.86
N PRO A 59 -4.26 -5.01 -2.87
CA PRO A 59 -3.03 -4.24 -2.68
C PRO A 59 -3.18 -3.16 -1.61
N GLY A 60 -4.32 -2.46 -1.56
CA GLY A 60 -4.55 -1.44 -0.53
C GLY A 60 -4.55 -1.98 0.91
N ALA A 61 -4.82 -3.27 1.12
CA ALA A 61 -4.68 -3.91 2.42
C ALA A 61 -3.22 -4.26 2.71
N VAL A 62 -2.48 -4.75 1.70
CA VAL A 62 -1.03 -5.04 1.79
C VAL A 62 -0.24 -3.77 2.11
N ASN A 63 -0.61 -2.64 1.52
CA ASN A 63 0.02 -1.33 1.74
C ASN A 63 -0.15 -0.83 3.18
N ARG A 64 -1.05 -1.46 3.95
CA ARG A 64 -1.31 -1.20 5.37
C ARG A 64 -1.04 -2.42 6.26
N ASP A 65 -0.25 -3.38 5.78
CA ASP A 65 0.11 -4.56 6.56
C ASP A 65 1.09 -4.18 7.69
N PRO A 66 0.75 -4.39 8.98
CA PRO A 66 1.64 -4.10 10.10
C PRO A 66 2.92 -4.97 10.11
N ASN A 67 2.93 -6.11 9.40
CA ASN A 67 4.14 -6.92 9.26
C ASN A 67 5.17 -6.27 8.31
N ARG A 68 4.74 -5.31 7.48
CA ARG A 68 5.62 -4.62 6.53
C ARG A 68 5.82 -3.14 6.86
N PHE A 69 4.81 -2.48 7.42
CA PHE A 69 4.83 -1.04 7.69
C PHE A 69 4.53 -0.78 9.17
N ASP A 70 5.49 -0.22 9.89
CA ASP A 70 5.26 0.27 11.26
C ASP A 70 4.20 1.37 11.24
N HIS A 71 3.28 1.38 12.20
CA HIS A 71 2.17 2.34 12.25
C HIS A 71 1.46 2.48 10.88
N PRO A 72 0.91 1.39 10.31
CA PRO A 72 0.55 1.33 8.88
C PRO A 72 -0.60 2.27 8.49
N HIS A 73 -1.35 2.78 9.46
CA HIS A 73 -2.45 3.71 9.26
C HIS A 73 -2.03 5.18 9.42
N GLU A 74 -0.79 5.44 9.83
CA GLU A 74 -0.26 6.79 9.98
C GLU A 74 0.42 7.23 8.68
N PHE A 75 0.22 8.50 8.33
CA PHE A 75 0.89 9.14 7.20
C PHE A 75 2.25 9.65 7.68
N ASP A 76 3.33 9.02 7.22
CA ASP A 76 4.69 9.35 7.66
C ASP A 76 5.61 9.71 6.47
N LEU A 77 6.08 10.97 6.45
CA LEU A 77 7.02 11.47 5.45
C LEU A 77 8.46 10.98 5.65
N ASP A 78 8.77 10.39 6.80
CA ASP A 78 10.10 9.91 7.15
C ASP A 78 10.17 8.35 7.08
N ARG A 79 9.10 7.71 6.58
CA ARG A 79 9.01 6.26 6.36
C ARG A 79 10.05 5.78 5.35
N LYS A 80 10.96 4.90 5.81
CA LYS A 80 12.13 4.46 5.03
C LYS A 80 11.80 3.48 3.90
N ASN A 81 10.76 2.67 4.06
CA ASN A 81 10.38 1.62 3.11
C ASN A 81 9.16 2.01 2.26
N VAL A 82 8.87 3.30 2.12
CA VAL A 82 7.66 3.77 1.43
C VAL A 82 7.57 3.29 -0.03
N ARG A 83 8.69 3.08 -0.73
CA ARG A 83 8.71 2.64 -2.14
C ARG A 83 8.38 1.15 -2.35
N GLU A 84 8.08 0.42 -1.29
CA GLU A 84 7.77 -1.01 -1.33
C GLU A 84 6.27 -1.29 -1.26
N HIS A 85 5.43 -0.27 -1.50
CA HIS A 85 3.97 -0.39 -1.64
C HIS A 85 3.54 -0.95 -3.00
#